data_AF-A0A7V6PTU0-F1
#
_entry.id   AF-A0A7V6PTU0-F1
#
_cell.length_a   1.000
_cell.length_b   1.000
_cell.length_c   1.000
_cell.angle_alpha   90.00
_cell.angle_beta   90.00
_cell.angle_gamma   90.00
#
_symmetry.space_group_name_H-M   'P 1'
#
loop_
_entity.id
_entity.type
_entity.pdbx_description
1 polymer ?
#
loop_
_entity_poly.entity_id
_entity_poly.type
_entity_poly.pdbx_seq_one_letter_code
_entity_poly.pdbx_strand_id
1 'polypeptide(L)' 'MVIKNLEVPKGEEIRIEVVQVLIEQLGIVKSAYFFREFMYQKLDYLEIKEKIFGEKTAEEIYDEVKKKKEK' A
#
# COMPACT_ATOMS: atom_id res chain seq x y z
N MET A 1 36.35 -23.81 4.50
CA MET A 1 35.63 -22.59 4.91
C MET A 1 34.17 -22.81 4.55
N VAL A 2 33.32 -23.10 5.54
CA VAL A 2 31.92 -23.48 5.30
C VAL A 2 31.14 -22.21 5.01
N ILE A 3 30.48 -22.16 3.85
CA ILE A 3 29.60 -21.06 3.46
C ILE A 3 28.42 -21.09 4.43
N LYS A 4 28.38 -20.15 5.39
CA LYS A 4 27.20 -19.92 6.21
C LYS A 4 26.05 -19.61 5.25
N ASN A 5 24.99 -20.41 5.31
CA ASN A 5 23.74 -20.13 4.59
C ASN A 5 23.32 -18.69 4.92
N LEU A 6 23.49 -17.78 3.97
CA LEU A 6 22.94 -16.43 4.03
C LEU A 6 21.44 -16.58 3.83
N GLU A 7 20.70 -16.79 4.91
CA GLU A 7 19.26 -16.62 4.90
C GLU A 7 18.98 -15.16 4.59
N VAL A 8 18.59 -14.88 3.33
CA VAL A 8 18.15 -13.56 2.93
C VAL A 8 16.88 -13.27 3.73
N PRO A 9 16.88 -12.25 4.61
CA PRO A 9 15.72 -11.96 5.44
C PRO A 9 14.53 -11.66 4.54
N LYS A 10 13.33 -12.08 4.96
CA LYS A 10 12.14 -11.84 4.15
C LYS A 10 11.92 -10.34 4.07
N GLY A 11 11.60 -9.81 2.89
CA GLY A 11 11.40 -8.37 2.71
C GLY A 11 10.32 -7.77 3.63
N GLU A 12 9.39 -8.58 4.14
CA GLU A 12 8.43 -8.17 5.17
C GLU A 12 9.07 -7.92 6.53
N GLU A 13 10.01 -8.77 6.97
CA GLU A 13 10.70 -8.65 8.26
C GLU A 13 11.52 -7.36 8.29
N ILE A 14 12.26 -7.08 7.20
CA ILE A 14 13.03 -5.84 7.06
C ILE A 14 12.13 -4.60 7.06
N ARG A 15 10.95 -4.66 6.44
CA ARG A 15 10.01 -3.53 6.44
C ARG A 15 9.49 -3.22 7.84
N ILE A 16 9.19 -4.24 8.63
CA ILE A 16 8.74 -4.07 10.02
C ILE A 16 9.85 -3.45 10.88
N GLU A 17 11.08 -3.95 10.74
CA GLU A 17 12.24 -3.43 11.47
C GLU A 17 12.51 -1.96 11.15
N VAL A 18 12.44 -1.56 9.88
CA VAL A 18 12.60 -0.16 9.46
C VAL A 18 11.53 0.75 10.06
N VAL A 19 10.27 0.30 10.10
CA VAL A 19 9.18 1.06 10.71
C VAL A 19 9.42 1.23 12.21
N GLN A 20 9.85 0.18 12.90
CA GLN A 20 10.15 0.23 14.33
C GLN A 20 11.29 1.21 14.64
N VAL A 21 12.41 1.11 13.92
CA VAL A 21 13.56 2.01 14.09
C VAL A 21 13.14 3.47 13.87
N LEU A 22 12.34 3.74 12.84
CA LEU A 22 11.88 5.10 12.56
C LEU A 22 10.95 5.63 13.67
N ILE A 23 10.09 4.80 14.25
CA ILE A 23 9.21 5.20 15.37
C ILE A 23 10.04 5.45 16.64
N GLU A 24 11.03 4.60 16.92
CA GLU A 24 11.90 4.74 18.10
C GLU A 24 12.77 6.01 18.03
N GLN A 25 13.33 6.33 16.86
CA GLN A 25 14.25 7.46 16.70
C GLN A 25 13.53 8.80 16.54
N LEU A 26 12.38 8.83 15.86
CA LEU A 26 11.72 10.08 15.46
C LEU A 26 10.39 10.33 16.20
N GLY A 27 9.84 9.31 16.84
CA GLY A 27 8.51 9.32 17.41
C GLY A 27 7.41 9.17 16.35
N ILE A 28 6.30 8.55 16.76
CA ILE A 28 5.20 8.11 15.88
C ILE A 28 4.69 9.19 14.93
N VAL A 29 4.62 10.45 15.37
CA VAL A 29 4.10 11.57 14.57
C VAL A 29 5.01 11.92 13.39
N LYS A 30 6.32 12.02 13.63
CA LYS A 30 7.29 12.37 12.57
C LYS A 30 7.48 11.21 11.59
N SER A 31 7.47 9.98 12.09
CA SER A 31 7.55 8.78 11.25
C SER A 31 6.31 8.66 10.37
N ALA A 32 5.10 8.87 10.91
CA ALA A 32 3.87 8.89 10.12
C ALA A 32 3.87 9.98 9.04
N TYR A 33 4.36 11.18 9.35
CA TYR A 33 4.55 12.24 8.36
C TYR A 33 5.51 11.80 7.25
N PHE A 34 6.68 11.25 7.61
CA PHE A 34 7.67 10.76 6.65
C PHE A 34 7.09 9.68 5.72
N PHE A 35 6.38 8.69 6.27
CA PHE A 35 5.76 7.65 5.47
C PHE A 35 4.73 8.23 4.50
N ARG A 36 3.92 9.19 4.95
CA ARG A 36 2.92 9.84 4.10
C ARG A 36 3.54 10.68 2.97
N GLU A 37 4.63 11.39 3.22
CA GLU A 37 5.20 12.28 2.20
C GLU A 37 6.14 11.57 1.23
N PHE A 38 6.90 10.57 1.71
CA PHE A 38 8.00 9.99 0.95
C PHE A 38 7.78 8.53 0.56
N MET A 39 6.96 7.79 1.32
CA MET A 39 6.69 6.37 1.08
C MET A 39 5.28 6.12 0.54
N TYR A 40 4.40 7.13 0.60
CA TYR A 40 3.14 7.12 -0.11
C TYR A 40 3.46 7.22 -1.61
N GLN A 41 3.28 6.11 -2.32
CA GLN A 41 3.24 6.19 -3.76
C GLN A 41 2.06 7.09 -4.12
N LYS A 42 2.34 8.14 -4.91
CA LYS A 42 1.32 8.99 -5.51
C LYS A 42 0.50 8.09 -6.44
N LEU A 43 -0.49 7.43 -5.87
CA LEU A 43 -1.42 6.57 -6.58
C LEU A 43 -2.16 7.49 -7.55
N ASP A 44 -1.91 7.34 -8.84
CA ASP A 44 -2.61 8.10 -9.85
C ASP A 44 -4.07 7.64 -9.84
N TYR A 45 -4.91 8.41 -9.17
CA TYR A 45 -6.34 8.14 -9.06
C TYR A 45 -6.99 8.01 -10.44
N LEU A 46 -6.50 8.74 -11.45
CA LEU A 46 -7.02 8.62 -12.81
C LEU A 46 -6.62 7.28 -13.42
N GLU A 47 -5.36 6.86 -13.27
CA GLU A 47 -4.90 5.54 -13.74
C GLU A 47 -5.68 4.41 -13.05
N ILE A 48 -5.91 4.51 -11.74
CA ILE A 48 -6.63 3.51 -10.96
C ILE A 48 -8.11 3.50 -11.32
N LYS A 49 -8.73 4.67 -11.46
CA LYS A 49 -10.12 4.79 -11.92
C LYS A 49 -10.28 4.17 -13.31
N GLU A 50 -9.35 4.44 -14.22
CA GLU A 50 -9.38 3.89 -15.58
C GLU A 50 -9.23 2.36 -15.57
N LYS A 51 -8.31 1.81 -14.78
CA LYS A 51 -8.15 0.35 -14.64
C LYS A 51 -9.38 -0.34 -14.05
N ILE A 52 -10.10 0.31 -13.14
CA ILE A 52 -11.24 -0.30 -12.44
C ILE A 52 -12.55 -0.10 -13.21
N PHE A 53 -12.72 1.06 -13.86
CA PHE A 53 -13.99 1.51 -14.40
C PHE A 53 -13.93 1.95 -15.87
N GLY A 54 -12.77 2.03 -16.50
CA GLY A 54 -12.61 2.52 -17.88
C GLY A 54 -13.35 1.67 -18.92
N GLU A 55 -13.50 0.38 -18.65
CA GLU A 55 -14.28 -0.53 -19.50
C GLU A 55 -15.78 -0.56 -19.16
N LYS A 56 -16.22 0.17 -18.13
CA LYS A 56 -17.61 0.17 -17.66
C LYS A 56 -18.28 1.50 -17.94
N THR A 57 -19.50 1.43 -18.43
CA THR A 57 -20.38 2.59 -18.50
C THR A 57 -20.86 2.98 -17.11
N ALA A 58 -21.24 4.26 -16.96
CA ALA A 58 -21.80 4.75 -15.69
C ALA A 58 -23.07 3.98 -15.27
N GLU A 59 -23.84 3.48 -16.23
CA GLU A 59 -25.04 2.67 -16.01
C GLU A 59 -24.70 1.29 -15.42
N GLU A 60 -23.69 0.61 -15.97
CA GLU A 60 -23.22 -0.69 -15.45
C GLU A 60 -22.65 -0.56 -14.03
N ILE A 61 -21.91 0.52 -13.75
CA ILE A 61 -21.38 0.82 -12.41
C ILE A 61 -22.54 1.06 -11.43
N TYR A 62 -23.55 1.81 -11.85
CA TYR A 62 -24.72 2.10 -11.04
C TYR A 62 -25.48 0.82 -10.67
N ASP A 63 -25.70 -0.07 -11.65
CA ASP A 63 -26.39 -1.34 -11.44
C ASP A 63 -25.61 -2.28 -10.50
N GLU A 64 -24.28 -2.31 -10.60
CA GLU A 64 -23.43 -3.08 -9.67
C GLU A 64 -23.54 -2.56 -8.23
N VAL A 65 -23.51 -1.25 -8.05
CA VAL A 65 -23.64 -0.62 -6.72
C VAL A 65 -25.03 -0.88 -6.14
N LYS A 66 -26.08 -0.80 -6.97
CA LYS A 66 -27.46 -1.08 -6.57
C LYS A 66 -27.64 -2.55 -6.14
N LYS A 67 -27.14 -3.50 -6.93
CA LYS A 67 -27.17 -4.94 -6.59
C LYS A 67 -26.42 -5.27 -5.29
N LYS A 68 -25.35 -4.54 -4.97
CA LYS A 68 -24.62 -4.70 -3.69
C LYS A 68 -25.36 -4.14 -2.48
N LYS A 69 -26.26 -3.18 -2.65
CA LYS A 69 -27.11 -2.63 -1.57
C LYS A 69 -28.33 -3.50 -1.27
N GLU A 70 -28.75 -4.32 -2.23
CA GLU A 70 -29.91 -5.22 -2.11
C GLU A 70 -29.54 -6.61 -1.55
N LYS A 71 -28.25 -6.87 -1.29
CA LYS A 71 -27.73 -8.05 -0.57
C LYS A 71 -27.41 -7.70 0.88
#